data_AF-A0A653RCJ6-F1
#
_entry.id   AF-A0A653RCJ6-F1
#
_cell.length_a   1.000
_cell.length_b   1.000
_cell.length_c   1.000
_cell.angle_alpha   90.00
_cell.angle_beta   90.00
_cell.angle_gamma   90.00
#
_symmetry.space_group_name_H-M   'P 1'
#
loop_
_entity.id
_entity.type
_entity.pdbx_description
1 polymer ?
#
loop_
_entity_poly.entity_id
_entity_poly.type
_entity_poly.pdbx_seq_one_letter_code
_entity_poly.pdbx_strand_id
1 'polypeptide(L)'
;MSDVCGNYWLFWTLVLPQCCQRSGLVRDLNRTWYSVLCYSSIMTGRGEVLRTVMSRTGTTQSGLSRISGVRQPSISQFVSGKVDLSDEQLDRLLSCMGFRLEVIRRPVEPDLNRSERRSWELHRRLSSHLTRSTFEKWRPTIEGNIKKFRGRVNGQPHTRNLRRWQGLVETGDVLGIQRVLTGLDRESIEMREVSPMGGLLPQDERAEVLAGVG
;
A
#
# COMPACT_ATOMS: atom_id res chain seq x y z
N MET A 1 5.15 25.65 30.69
CA MET A 1 4.92 26.79 29.77
C MET A 1 5.78 26.57 28.55
N SER A 2 5.27 25.78 27.60
CA SER A 2 4.64 26.24 26.35
C SER A 2 5.72 26.33 25.24
N ASP A 3 5.99 25.23 24.54
CA ASP A 3 5.36 24.80 23.28
C ASP A 3 5.65 25.71 22.09
N VAL A 4 6.61 25.30 21.25
CA VAL A 4 6.77 25.76 19.86
C VAL A 4 7.04 24.55 18.97
N CYS A 5 6.04 23.69 18.81
CA CYS A 5 5.96 22.66 17.79
C CYS A 5 4.76 22.96 16.89
N GLY A 6 4.96 23.80 15.88
CA GLY A 6 3.93 24.14 14.90
C GLY A 6 4.55 24.61 13.59
N ASN A 7 4.06 24.03 12.49
CA ASN A 7 4.26 24.44 11.08
C ASN A 7 5.31 23.68 10.24
N TYR A 8 5.13 22.36 10.11
CA TYR A 8 5.69 21.58 8.98
C TYR A 8 4.74 21.52 7.76
N TRP A 9 4.22 22.67 7.33
CA TRP A 9 3.40 22.77 6.08
C TRP A 9 3.80 23.94 5.17
N LEU A 10 4.90 24.61 5.48
CA LEU A 10 5.55 25.58 4.62
C LEU A 10 6.94 25.01 4.29
N PHE A 11 7.43 25.20 3.06
CA PHE A 11 8.67 24.66 2.48
C PHE A 11 8.56 23.34 1.70
N TRP A 12 8.04 23.45 0.48
CA TRP A 12 8.48 22.62 -0.64
C TRP A 12 9.21 23.49 -1.68
N THR A 13 10.48 23.83 -1.41
CA THR A 13 11.51 24.06 -2.44
C THR A 13 12.93 24.12 -1.88
N LEU A 14 13.83 23.37 -2.56
CA LEU A 14 15.29 23.54 -2.70
C LEU A 14 16.18 23.13 -1.51
N VAL A 15 16.87 22.00 -1.68
CA VAL A 15 18.35 21.84 -1.75
C VAL A 15 18.68 20.35 -1.52
N LEU A 16 19.16 19.67 -2.55
CA LEU A 16 20.08 18.52 -2.41
C LEU A 16 21.50 19.12 -2.31
N PRO A 17 22.39 18.63 -1.42
CA PRO A 17 23.43 17.72 -1.92
C PRO A 17 23.99 16.68 -0.90
N GLN A 18 24.39 15.53 -1.46
CA GLN A 18 25.60 14.69 -1.25
C GLN A 18 26.31 14.52 0.12
N CYS A 19 26.88 13.31 0.27
CA CYS A 19 27.77 12.74 1.31
C CYS A 19 27.06 12.11 2.52
N CYS A 20 27.41 10.92 3.03
CA CYS A 20 28.70 10.24 3.04
C CYS A 20 28.57 8.70 3.16
N GLN A 21 29.57 7.98 2.65
CA GLN A 21 29.82 6.53 2.78
C GLN A 21 30.44 6.14 4.14
N ARG A 22 30.47 4.81 4.40
CA ARG A 22 31.15 4.01 5.46
C ARG A 22 30.42 3.96 6.81
N SER A 23 30.27 2.82 7.51
CA SER A 23 30.84 1.45 7.50
C SER A 23 29.91 0.61 8.41
N GLY A 24 29.52 -0.63 8.13
CA GLY A 24 30.33 -1.85 8.28
C GLY A 24 30.03 -2.58 9.62
N LEU A 25 29.38 -3.76 9.53
CA LEU A 25 29.18 -4.83 10.53
C LEU A 25 28.16 -4.61 11.67
N VAL A 26 27.10 -5.45 11.71
CA VAL A 26 26.86 -6.52 12.71
C VAL A 26 25.68 -7.40 12.23
N ARG A 27 25.83 -8.71 12.46
CA ARG A 27 24.98 -9.84 12.04
C ARG A 27 23.68 -9.97 12.84
N ASP A 28 22.77 -10.77 12.28
CA ASP A 28 21.71 -11.56 12.93
C ASP A 28 21.66 -11.55 14.45
N LEU A 29 20.48 -11.25 15.00
CA LEU A 29 19.93 -11.93 16.18
C LEU A 29 18.41 -11.68 16.28
N ASN A 30 17.67 -12.75 16.00
CA ASN A 30 16.38 -13.07 16.62
C ASN A 30 16.33 -12.64 18.10
N ARG A 31 15.27 -11.95 18.53
CA ARG A 31 14.17 -12.50 19.37
C ARG A 31 13.26 -11.40 19.94
N THR A 32 11.99 -11.53 19.57
CA THR A 32 10.79 -11.51 20.43
C THR A 32 10.76 -10.55 21.61
N TRP A 33 9.80 -9.62 21.63
CA TRP A 33 8.92 -9.33 22.79
C TRP A 33 7.79 -8.40 22.32
N TYR A 34 6.67 -8.92 21.75
CA TYR A 34 5.38 -8.21 21.80
C TYR A 34 4.20 -9.20 21.71
N SER A 35 3.57 -9.39 22.88
CA SER A 35 2.20 -9.83 23.18
C SER A 35 1.65 -11.14 22.56
N VAL A 36 1.49 -12.14 23.44
CA VAL A 36 1.08 -13.53 23.22
C VAL A 36 -0.46 -13.72 23.18
N LEU A 37 -1.28 -12.66 23.15
CA LEU A 37 -2.73 -12.79 23.40
C LEU A 37 -3.69 -12.32 22.29
N CYS A 38 -3.21 -12.03 21.07
CA CYS A 38 -4.10 -11.69 19.93
C CYS A 38 -3.66 -12.32 18.59
N TYR A 39 -3.16 -13.56 18.59
CA TYR A 39 -2.92 -14.30 17.35
C TYR A 39 -4.21 -14.97 16.86
N SER A 40 -4.90 -14.37 15.89
CA SER A 40 -5.46 -15.21 14.82
C SER A 40 -4.35 -15.34 13.78
N SER A 41 -3.64 -16.49 13.82
CA SER A 41 -2.57 -16.84 12.90
C SER A 41 -3.13 -16.97 11.48
N ILE A 42 -3.27 -15.84 10.80
CA ILE A 42 -3.54 -15.80 9.36
C ILE A 42 -2.24 -16.22 8.70
N MET A 43 -2.18 -17.50 8.35
CA MET A 43 -1.20 -18.06 7.43
C MET A 43 -1.29 -17.29 6.12
N THR A 44 -0.27 -16.48 5.80
CA THR A 44 -0.37 -15.54 4.68
C THR A 44 -0.02 -16.19 3.33
N GLY A 45 0.69 -17.32 3.34
CA GLY A 45 1.05 -18.07 2.13
C GLY A 45 0.28 -19.38 1.95
N ARG A 46 -0.24 -19.63 0.75
CA ARG A 46 -0.91 -20.90 0.39
C ARG A 46 -0.03 -22.13 0.63
N GLY A 47 1.27 -22.03 0.37
CA GLY A 47 2.25 -23.08 0.66
C GLY A 47 2.45 -23.31 2.16
N GLU A 48 2.30 -22.25 2.98
CA GLU A 48 2.30 -22.36 4.43
C GLU A 48 1.07 -23.12 4.90
N VAL A 49 -0.13 -22.74 4.45
CA VAL A 49 -1.41 -23.40 4.75
C VAL A 49 -1.31 -24.90 4.48
N LEU A 50 -0.78 -25.25 3.31
CA LEU A 50 -0.53 -26.63 2.93
C LEU A 50 0.43 -27.33 3.90
N ARG A 51 1.56 -26.71 4.25
CA ARG A 51 2.56 -27.25 5.20
C ARG A 51 1.96 -27.51 6.58
N THR A 52 1.13 -26.61 7.09
CA THR A 52 0.49 -26.77 8.41
C THR A 52 -0.47 -27.94 8.42
N VAL A 53 -1.30 -28.09 7.38
CA VAL A 53 -2.22 -29.24 7.30
C VAL A 53 -1.46 -30.55 7.15
N MET A 54 -0.41 -30.58 6.32
CA MET A 54 0.49 -31.73 6.21
C MET A 54 1.11 -32.12 7.56
N SER A 55 1.58 -31.13 8.32
CA SER A 55 2.15 -31.37 9.66
C SER A 55 1.10 -31.87 10.64
N ARG A 56 -0.12 -31.29 10.60
CA ARG A 56 -1.25 -31.66 11.46
C ARG A 56 -1.76 -33.08 11.20
N THR A 57 -1.73 -33.54 9.95
CA THR A 57 -2.18 -34.89 9.57
C THR A 57 -1.07 -35.92 9.49
N GLY A 58 0.19 -35.53 9.74
CA GLY A 58 1.36 -36.38 9.54
C GLY A 58 1.61 -36.76 8.07
N THR A 59 1.05 -36.02 7.11
CA THR A 59 1.16 -36.31 5.69
C THR A 59 2.48 -35.78 5.13
N THR A 60 3.33 -36.67 4.60
CA THR A 60 4.58 -36.28 3.91
C THR A 60 4.31 -35.80 2.48
N GLN A 61 5.26 -35.09 1.85
CA GLN A 61 5.09 -34.65 0.44
C GLN A 61 4.89 -35.84 -0.52
N SER A 62 5.60 -36.95 -0.29
CA SER A 62 5.44 -38.19 -1.05
C SER A 62 4.09 -38.87 -0.76
N GLY A 63 3.62 -38.82 0.49
CA GLY A 63 2.29 -39.29 0.87
C GLY A 63 1.19 -38.51 0.17
N LEU A 64 1.27 -37.17 0.23
CA LEU A 64 0.34 -36.28 -0.45
C LEU A 64 0.37 -36.48 -1.97
N SER A 65 1.54 -36.71 -2.56
CA SER A 65 1.68 -37.00 -3.99
C SER A 65 0.89 -38.24 -4.40
N ARG A 66 0.98 -39.31 -3.60
CA ARG A 66 0.29 -40.57 -3.86
C ARG A 66 -1.24 -40.43 -3.83
N ILE A 67 -1.77 -39.63 -2.90
CA ILE A 67 -3.22 -39.49 -2.71
C ILE A 67 -3.85 -38.37 -3.56
N SER A 68 -3.07 -37.35 -3.95
CA SER A 68 -3.58 -36.21 -4.74
C SER A 68 -3.39 -36.33 -6.25
N GLY A 69 -2.47 -37.20 -6.68
CA GLY A 69 -2.01 -37.31 -8.07
C GLY A 69 -1.08 -36.18 -8.52
N VAL A 70 -0.75 -35.24 -7.63
CA VAL A 70 0.22 -34.16 -7.90
C VAL A 70 1.63 -34.69 -7.68
N ARG A 71 2.56 -34.40 -8.59
CA ARG A 71 3.94 -34.87 -8.47
C ARG A 71 4.62 -34.27 -7.22
N GLN A 72 5.34 -35.10 -6.46
CA GLN A 72 6.06 -34.65 -5.26
C GLN A 72 6.97 -33.42 -5.49
N PRO A 73 7.73 -33.30 -6.61
CA PRO A 73 8.50 -32.10 -6.89
C PRO A 73 7.65 -30.82 -6.95
N SER A 74 6.42 -30.88 -7.49
CA SER A 74 5.49 -29.75 -7.51
C SER A 74 5.04 -29.39 -6.10
N ILE A 75 4.71 -30.38 -5.26
CA ILE A 75 4.35 -30.17 -3.85
C ILE A 75 5.50 -29.50 -3.09
N SER A 76 6.75 -29.93 -3.32
CA SER A 76 7.93 -29.30 -2.73
C SER A 76 8.09 -27.83 -3.15
N GLN A 77 7.85 -27.52 -4.43
CA GLN A 77 7.89 -26.15 -4.95
C GLN A 77 6.78 -25.27 -4.38
N PHE A 78 5.56 -25.80 -4.21
CA PHE A 78 4.45 -25.07 -3.59
C PHE A 78 4.73 -24.75 -2.13
N VAL A 79 5.18 -25.76 -1.35
CA VAL A 79 5.49 -25.58 0.06
C VAL A 79 6.63 -24.58 0.26
N SER A 80 7.67 -24.62 -0.58
CA SER A 80 8.79 -23.67 -0.52
C SER A 80 8.46 -22.27 -1.06
N GLY A 81 7.28 -22.05 -1.65
CA GLY A 81 6.89 -20.78 -2.26
C GLY A 81 7.62 -20.46 -3.57
N LYS A 82 8.32 -21.44 -4.15
CA LYS A 82 9.05 -21.26 -5.43
C LYS A 82 8.10 -21.14 -6.63
N VAL A 83 6.95 -21.79 -6.55
CA VAL A 83 5.89 -21.73 -7.56
C VAL A 83 4.60 -21.30 -6.88
N ASP A 84 3.84 -20.42 -7.53
CA ASP A 84 2.55 -19.98 -7.02
C ASP A 84 1.56 -21.14 -7.04
N LEU A 85 0.78 -21.23 -5.97
CA LEU A 85 -0.23 -22.27 -5.78
C LEU A 85 -1.59 -21.60 -5.96
N SER A 86 -2.47 -22.11 -6.82
CA SER A 86 -3.83 -21.54 -6.94
C SER A 86 -4.72 -21.96 -5.76
N ASP A 87 -5.78 -21.21 -5.48
CA ASP A 87 -6.75 -21.57 -4.44
C ASP A 87 -7.47 -22.89 -4.75
N GLU A 88 -7.79 -23.16 -6.02
CA GLU A 88 -8.38 -24.44 -6.46
C GLU A 88 -7.44 -25.62 -6.20
N GLN A 89 -6.15 -25.45 -6.55
CA GLN A 89 -5.16 -26.50 -6.37
C GLN A 89 -4.85 -26.71 -4.88
N LEU A 90 -4.85 -25.64 -4.08
CA LEU A 90 -4.75 -25.72 -2.63
C LEU A 90 -5.94 -26.49 -2.05
N ASP A 91 -7.17 -26.10 -2.38
CA ASP A 91 -8.40 -26.75 -1.89
C ASP A 91 -8.43 -28.24 -2.22
N ARG A 92 -8.00 -28.63 -3.43
CA ARG A 92 -7.86 -30.04 -3.81
C ARG A 92 -6.86 -30.79 -2.93
N LEU A 93 -5.68 -30.21 -2.69
CA LEU A 93 -4.66 -30.84 -1.84
C LEU A 93 -5.12 -30.95 -0.38
N LEU A 94 -5.82 -29.94 0.12
CA LEU A 94 -6.43 -29.94 1.46
C LEU A 94 -7.52 -31.01 1.57
N SER A 95 -8.36 -31.15 0.54
CA SER A 95 -9.44 -32.15 0.48
C SER A 95 -8.93 -33.58 0.59
N CYS A 96 -7.78 -33.88 -0.04
CA CYS A 96 -7.12 -35.17 0.11
C CYS A 96 -6.70 -35.48 1.56
N MET A 97 -6.59 -34.47 2.42
CA MET A 97 -6.23 -34.60 3.84
C MET A 97 -7.43 -34.37 4.78
N GLY A 98 -8.65 -34.25 4.25
CA GLY A 98 -9.88 -34.05 5.03
C GLY A 98 -10.16 -32.59 5.43
N PHE A 99 -9.54 -31.62 4.77
CA PHE A 99 -9.73 -30.18 5.02
C PHE A 99 -10.36 -29.50 3.81
N ARG A 100 -11.07 -28.40 4.03
CA ARG A 100 -11.59 -27.52 2.97
C ARG A 100 -10.94 -26.15 3.09
N LEU A 101 -10.68 -25.49 1.97
CA LEU A 101 -10.25 -24.10 1.94
C LEU A 101 -11.43 -23.16 2.19
N GLU A 102 -11.30 -22.28 3.17
CA GLU A 102 -12.25 -21.18 3.42
C GLU A 102 -11.56 -19.84 3.12
N VAL A 103 -12.16 -19.04 2.23
CA VAL A 103 -11.67 -17.70 1.88
C VAL A 103 -12.57 -16.65 2.52
N ILE A 104 -12.08 -16.04 3.60
CA ILE A 104 -12.81 -15.01 4.35
C ILE A 104 -12.50 -13.63 3.77
N ARG A 105 -13.53 -12.90 3.33
CA ARG A 105 -13.41 -11.49 2.94
C ARG A 105 -13.68 -10.61 4.16
N ARG A 106 -12.67 -9.86 4.62
CA ARG A 106 -12.79 -8.93 5.74
C ARG A 106 -12.18 -7.57 5.41
N PRO A 107 -12.74 -6.46 5.93
CA PRO A 107 -12.06 -5.18 5.87
C PRO A 107 -10.76 -5.26 6.67
N VAL A 108 -9.69 -4.68 6.14
CA VAL A 108 -8.40 -4.56 6.81
C VAL A 108 -8.09 -3.09 6.91
N GLU A 109 -7.77 -2.62 8.11
CA GLU A 109 -7.29 -1.26 8.30
C GLU A 109 -5.91 -1.12 7.64
N PRO A 110 -5.72 -0.10 6.78
CA PRO A 110 -4.43 0.14 6.16
C PRO A 110 -3.41 0.60 7.22
N ASP A 111 -2.19 0.09 7.13
CA ASP A 111 -1.06 0.56 7.95
C ASP A 111 -0.53 1.88 7.37
N LEU A 112 -1.21 2.98 7.70
CA LEU A 112 -0.81 4.33 7.33
C LEU A 112 -0.12 5.00 8.51
N ASN A 113 1.04 5.60 8.26
CA ASN A 113 1.65 6.49 9.23
C ASN A 113 0.82 7.80 9.38
N ARG A 114 1.17 8.62 10.36
CA ARG A 114 0.44 9.86 10.66
C ARG A 114 0.38 10.83 9.48
N SER A 115 1.46 11.00 8.72
CA SER A 115 1.48 11.93 7.58
C SER A 115 0.69 11.38 6.39
N GLU A 116 0.77 10.07 6.14
CA GLU A 116 -0.02 9.38 5.12
C GLU A 116 -1.52 9.44 5.41
N ARG A 117 -1.92 9.21 6.67
CA ARG A 117 -3.32 9.33 7.10
C ARG A 117 -3.86 10.75 6.94
N ARG A 118 -3.09 11.77 7.34
CA ARG A 118 -3.45 13.17 7.14
C ARG A 118 -3.59 13.53 5.67
N SER A 119 -2.64 13.09 4.84
CA SER A 119 -2.68 13.29 3.40
C SER A 119 -3.92 12.62 2.80
N TRP A 120 -4.20 11.37 3.18
CA TRP A 120 -5.37 10.64 2.70
C TRP A 120 -6.68 11.33 3.08
N GLU A 121 -6.87 11.79 4.31
CA GLU A 121 -8.13 12.43 4.71
C GLU A 121 -8.37 13.74 3.95
N LEU A 122 -7.33 14.55 3.74
CA LEU A 122 -7.41 15.77 2.93
C LEU A 122 -7.79 15.47 1.47
N HIS A 123 -7.16 14.47 0.86
CA HIS A 123 -7.45 14.09 -0.52
C HIS A 123 -8.81 13.38 -0.66
N ARG A 124 -9.26 12.65 0.36
CA ARG A 124 -10.60 12.07 0.45
C ARG A 124 -11.66 13.17 0.47
N ARG A 125 -11.45 14.25 1.26
CA ARG A 125 -12.34 15.42 1.26
C ARG A 125 -12.33 16.16 -0.09
N LEU A 126 -11.18 16.33 -0.72
CA LEU A 126 -11.13 16.87 -2.09
C LEU A 126 -11.91 16.00 -3.08
N SER A 127 -11.79 14.68 -2.95
CA SER A 127 -12.46 13.73 -3.83
C SER A 127 -13.99 13.79 -3.72
N SER A 128 -14.57 14.11 -2.55
CA SER A 128 -16.03 14.24 -2.42
C SER A 128 -16.60 15.41 -3.20
N HIS A 129 -15.77 16.42 -3.49
CA HIS A 129 -16.13 17.59 -4.29
C HIS A 129 -15.80 17.42 -5.77
N LEU A 130 -15.08 16.35 -6.14
CA LEU A 130 -14.60 16.14 -7.48
C LEU A 130 -15.69 15.54 -8.37
N THR A 131 -16.19 16.36 -9.28
CA THR A 131 -17.15 16.03 -10.35
C THR A 131 -16.56 16.52 -11.67
N ARG A 132 -17.17 16.17 -12.80
CA ARG A 132 -16.71 16.70 -14.09
C ARG A 132 -16.75 18.23 -14.15
N SER A 133 -17.78 18.86 -13.59
CA SER A 133 -17.92 20.31 -13.62
C SER A 133 -16.95 21.03 -12.68
N THR A 134 -16.73 20.51 -11.47
CA THR A 134 -15.75 21.08 -10.53
C THR A 134 -14.32 20.84 -11.01
N PHE A 135 -14.06 19.70 -11.64
CA PHE A 135 -12.77 19.44 -12.29
C PHE A 135 -12.44 20.47 -13.36
N GLU A 136 -13.36 20.79 -14.28
CA GLU A 136 -13.09 21.83 -15.29
C GLU A 136 -12.81 23.21 -14.67
N LYS A 137 -13.47 23.54 -13.55
CA LYS A 137 -13.19 24.78 -12.80
C LYS A 137 -11.80 24.75 -12.15
N TRP A 138 -11.36 23.59 -11.66
CA TRP A 138 -10.09 23.43 -10.97
C TRP A 138 -8.90 23.21 -11.91
N ARG A 139 -9.16 22.73 -13.13
CA ARG A 139 -8.14 22.38 -14.14
C ARG A 139 -7.05 23.44 -14.31
N PRO A 140 -7.35 24.75 -14.44
CA PRO A 140 -6.30 25.76 -14.60
C PRO A 140 -5.34 25.82 -13.39
N THR A 141 -5.86 25.65 -12.17
CA THR A 141 -5.06 25.63 -10.94
C THR A 141 -4.21 24.36 -10.88
N ILE A 142 -4.80 23.21 -11.23
CA ILE A 142 -4.11 21.91 -11.26
C ILE A 142 -2.95 21.94 -12.27
N GLU A 143 -3.18 22.41 -13.49
CA GLU A 143 -2.16 22.54 -14.53
C GLU A 143 -1.05 23.51 -14.12
N GLY A 144 -1.41 24.63 -13.50
CA GLY A 144 -0.46 25.57 -12.91
C GLY A 144 0.42 24.92 -11.84
N ASN A 145 -0.14 24.09 -10.98
CA ASN A 145 0.60 23.35 -9.96
C ASN A 145 1.52 22.28 -10.56
N ILE A 146 1.06 21.53 -11.58
CA ILE A 146 1.91 20.58 -12.32
C ILE A 146 3.11 21.29 -12.91
N LYS A 147 2.91 22.46 -13.54
CA LYS A 147 4.00 23.26 -14.11
C LYS A 147 5.01 23.68 -13.05
N LYS A 148 4.55 24.10 -11.86
CA LYS A 148 5.42 24.44 -10.72
C LYS A 148 6.23 23.24 -10.24
N PHE A 149 5.63 22.06 -10.16
CA PHE A 149 6.31 20.86 -9.68
C PHE A 149 7.35 20.30 -10.67
N ARG A 150 7.16 20.46 -11.98
CA ARG A 150 8.15 20.00 -12.97
C ARG A 150 9.55 20.60 -12.74
N GLY A 151 9.63 21.83 -12.24
CA GLY A 151 10.92 22.48 -11.94
C GLY A 151 11.51 22.14 -10.57
N ARG A 152 10.80 21.39 -9.73
CA ARG A 152 11.14 21.16 -8.31
C ARG A 152 11.34 19.69 -7.98
N VAL A 153 10.62 18.81 -8.67
CA VAL A 153 10.66 17.37 -8.47
C VAL A 153 11.83 16.79 -9.26
N ASN A 154 12.73 16.10 -8.56
CA ASN A 154 13.89 15.43 -9.14
C ASN A 154 13.92 13.96 -8.69
N GLY A 155 14.37 13.09 -9.58
CA GLY A 155 14.49 11.66 -9.29
C GLY A 155 13.18 10.87 -9.44
N GLN A 156 13.33 9.55 -9.32
CA GLN A 156 12.22 8.60 -9.26
C GLN A 156 11.92 8.27 -7.79
N PRO A 157 10.66 7.96 -7.43
CA PRO A 157 9.48 7.79 -8.29
C PRO A 157 8.73 9.09 -8.63
N HIS A 158 9.09 10.22 -8.02
CA HIS A 158 8.32 11.45 -8.07
C HIS A 158 8.13 12.01 -9.49
N THR A 159 9.16 11.93 -10.35
CA THR A 159 9.05 12.36 -11.76
C THR A 159 8.01 11.53 -12.52
N ARG A 160 8.00 10.21 -12.34
CA ARG A 160 7.00 9.32 -12.97
C ARG A 160 5.60 9.65 -12.46
N ASN A 161 5.45 9.84 -11.15
CA ASN A 161 4.16 10.13 -10.54
C ASN A 161 3.59 11.47 -11.04
N LEU A 162 4.44 12.49 -11.19
CA LEU A 162 4.03 13.77 -11.76
C LEU A 162 3.60 13.66 -13.24
N ARG A 163 4.29 12.82 -14.04
CA ARG A 163 3.85 12.53 -15.42
C ARG A 163 2.50 11.81 -15.45
N ARG A 164 2.27 10.89 -14.51
CA ARG A 164 0.98 10.21 -14.38
C ARG A 164 -0.14 11.19 -14.01
N TRP A 165 0.12 12.11 -13.09
CA TRP A 165 -0.81 13.21 -12.78
C TRP A 165 -1.14 14.05 -14.02
N GLN A 166 -0.12 14.41 -14.80
CA GLN A 166 -0.31 15.16 -16.03
C GLN A 166 -1.20 14.39 -17.02
N GLY A 167 -0.94 13.09 -17.23
CA GLY A 167 -1.77 12.26 -18.10
C GLY A 167 -3.24 12.18 -17.66
N LEU A 168 -3.50 12.03 -16.36
CA LEU A 168 -4.87 12.02 -15.81
C LEU A 168 -5.61 13.33 -16.04
N VAL A 169 -4.91 14.47 -15.91
CA VAL A 169 -5.49 15.79 -16.09
C VAL A 169 -5.74 16.08 -17.58
N GLU A 170 -4.79 15.77 -18.44
CA GLU A 170 -4.89 15.97 -19.89
C GLU A 170 -6.04 15.18 -20.51
N THR A 171 -6.24 13.93 -20.11
CA THR A 171 -7.38 13.11 -20.57
C THR A 171 -8.70 13.47 -19.91
N GLY A 172 -8.66 14.26 -18.83
CA GLY A 172 -9.83 14.55 -18.01
C GLY A 172 -10.40 13.31 -17.30
N ASP A 173 -9.54 12.36 -16.94
CA ASP A 173 -9.93 11.13 -16.27
C ASP A 173 -10.26 11.38 -14.79
N VAL A 174 -11.48 11.88 -14.56
CA VAL A 174 -12.02 12.17 -13.23
C VAL A 174 -11.98 10.93 -12.33
N LEU A 175 -12.31 9.75 -12.86
CA LEU A 175 -12.33 8.50 -12.08
C LEU A 175 -10.91 8.08 -11.70
N GLY A 176 -9.95 8.20 -12.61
CA GLY A 176 -8.54 7.95 -12.34
C GLY A 176 -7.98 8.90 -11.28
N ILE A 177 -8.36 10.18 -11.32
CA ILE A 177 -8.02 11.15 -10.27
C ILE A 177 -8.61 10.71 -8.92
N GLN A 178 -9.92 10.41 -8.85
CA GLN A 178 -10.57 9.98 -7.60
C GLN A 178 -9.90 8.73 -7.01
N ARG A 179 -9.52 7.75 -7.85
CA ARG A 179 -8.79 6.55 -7.41
C ARG A 179 -7.46 6.90 -6.73
N VAL A 180 -6.68 7.80 -7.30
CA VAL A 180 -5.41 8.24 -6.69
C VAL A 180 -5.63 8.99 -5.37
N LEU A 181 -6.65 9.86 -5.33
CA LEU A 181 -6.97 10.65 -4.14
C LEU A 181 -7.40 9.78 -2.95
N THR A 182 -8.10 8.68 -3.22
CA THR A 182 -8.72 7.83 -2.18
C THR A 182 -8.00 6.50 -1.95
N GLY A 183 -7.05 6.13 -2.81
CA GLY A 183 -6.37 4.84 -2.75
C GLY A 183 -5.48 4.69 -1.51
N LEU A 184 -5.45 3.46 -0.98
CA LEU A 184 -4.74 3.09 0.24
C LEU A 184 -3.47 2.27 -0.05
N ASP A 185 -3.26 1.91 -1.31
CA ASP A 185 -2.07 1.20 -1.77
C ASP A 185 -0.85 2.13 -1.86
N ARG A 186 0.34 1.51 -1.92
CA ARG A 186 1.61 2.25 -1.96
C ARG A 186 1.72 3.20 -3.15
N GLU A 187 1.18 2.83 -4.30
CA GLU A 187 1.25 3.66 -5.50
C GLU A 187 0.41 4.94 -5.33
N SER A 188 -0.80 4.82 -4.80
CA SER A 188 -1.67 5.96 -4.48
C SER A 188 -1.07 6.87 -3.41
N ILE A 189 -0.40 6.30 -2.41
CA ILE A 189 0.33 7.07 -1.38
C ILE A 189 1.45 7.90 -2.04
N GLU A 190 2.32 7.27 -2.83
CA GLU A 190 3.43 7.94 -3.52
C GLU A 190 2.95 8.98 -4.54
N MET A 191 1.79 8.74 -5.18
CA MET A 191 1.18 9.73 -6.07
C MET A 191 0.74 10.98 -5.30
N ARG A 192 0.20 10.84 -4.09
CA ARG A 192 -0.22 11.99 -3.27
C ARG A 192 0.95 12.86 -2.79
N GLU A 193 2.16 12.33 -2.72
CA GLU A 193 3.37 13.11 -2.36
C GLU A 193 3.64 14.26 -3.34
N VAL A 194 3.25 14.11 -4.61
CA VAL A 194 3.38 15.12 -5.68
C VAL A 194 2.04 15.59 -6.23
N SER A 195 1.00 15.54 -5.40
CA SER A 195 -0.37 15.89 -5.79
C SER A 195 -0.50 17.34 -6.26
N PRO A 196 -1.02 17.61 -7.47
CA PRO A 196 -1.26 18.96 -7.99
C PRO A 196 -2.52 19.63 -7.41
N MET A 197 -3.17 19.02 -6.42
CA MET A 197 -4.44 19.48 -5.84
C MET A 197 -4.27 20.57 -4.76
N GLY A 198 -3.04 21.04 -4.54
CA GLY A 198 -2.74 22.07 -3.56
C GLY A 198 -3.56 23.35 -3.79
N GLY A 199 -4.22 23.84 -2.73
CA GLY A 199 -5.02 25.07 -2.76
C GLY A 199 -6.44 24.92 -3.31
N LEU A 200 -6.87 23.70 -3.66
CA LEU A 200 -8.24 23.46 -4.13
C LEU A 200 -9.26 23.28 -2.99
N LEU A 201 -8.80 22.81 -1.82
CA LEU A 201 -9.66 22.63 -0.66
C LEU A 201 -9.78 23.96 0.10
N PRO A 202 -11.01 24.44 0.40
CA PRO A 202 -11.22 25.60 1.26
C PRO A 202 -10.51 25.46 2.62
N GLN A 203 -10.07 26.60 3.17
CA GLN A 203 -9.22 26.62 4.36
C GLN A 203 -9.95 26.15 5.63
N ASP A 204 -11.24 26.48 5.73
CA ASP A 204 -12.17 26.00 6.76
C ASP A 204 -12.30 24.47 6.70
N GLU A 205 -12.60 23.90 5.53
CA GLU A 205 -12.68 22.45 5.35
C GLU A 205 -11.35 21.75 5.63
N ARG A 206 -10.23 22.37 5.23
CA ARG A 206 -8.88 21.86 5.54
C ARG A 206 -8.65 21.82 7.05
N ALA A 207 -9.06 22.86 7.77
CA ALA A 207 -8.90 22.94 9.22
C ALA A 207 -9.76 21.88 9.93
N GLU A 208 -11.01 21.70 9.51
CA GLU A 208 -11.90 20.65 10.03
C GLU A 208 -11.29 19.26 9.88
N VAL A 209 -10.81 18.93 8.67
CA VAL A 209 -10.18 17.63 8.40
C VAL A 209 -8.96 17.41 9.30
N LEU A 210 -8.09 18.42 9.44
CA LEU A 210 -6.88 18.29 10.24
C LEU A 210 -7.15 18.23 11.75
N ALA A 211 -8.23 18.84 12.23
CA ALA A 211 -8.67 18.73 13.63
C ALA A 211 -9.12 17.31 14.00
N GLY A 212 -9.71 16.58 13.05
CA GLY A 212 -10.12 15.18 13.23
C GLY A 212 -8.98 14.16 13.14
N VAL A 213 -7.80 14.54 12.62
CA VAL A 213 -6.63 13.67 12.46
C VAL A 213 -5.55 14.00 13.51
N GLY A 214 -5.89 13.66 14.76
CA GLY A 214 -5.00 13.69 15.93
C GLY A 214 -3.90 12.66 15.84
#